data_AF-W6YMM1-F1
#
_entry.id   AF-W6YMM1-F1
#
_cell.length_a   1.000
_cell.length_b   1.000
_cell.length_c   1.000
_cell.angle_alpha   90.00
_cell.angle_beta   90.00
_cell.angle_gamma   90.00
#
_symmetry.space_group_name_H-M   'P 1'
#
loop_
_entity.id
_entity.type
_entity.pdbx_description
1 polymer ?
#
loop_
_entity_poly.entity_id
_entity_poly.type
_entity_poly.pdbx_seq_one_letter_code
_entity_poly.pdbx_strand_id
1 'polypeptide(L)'
;ITEVVVKAAASNTSSGKDFMTLLLSRQDADIPITEAVIEAAAANDGSGKDVMKLLLDRWGAKIPITEAVLKAAASNHSSGTDIVTILFDRRGTDIQITETVTEAAAANDVNGTEVMKVLLRRRGAHVSITEAVVKTAARNTNKNVMTLLLDWREEEVI
;
A
#
# COMPACT_ATOMS: atom_id res chain seq x y z
N ILE A 1 -6.50 12.05 23.07
CA ILE A 1 -5.92 10.81 22.49
C ILE A 1 -4.68 11.23 21.71
N THR A 2 -3.54 10.55 21.86
CA THR A 2 -2.28 10.95 21.20
C THR A 2 -2.03 10.16 19.93
N GLU A 3 -1.19 10.67 19.03
CA GLU A 3 -0.78 9.98 17.81
C GLU A 3 -0.21 8.59 18.09
N VAL A 4 0.60 8.44 19.16
CA VAL A 4 1.18 7.15 19.57
C VAL A 4 0.08 6.11 19.84
N VAL A 5 -1.02 6.50 20.51
CA VAL A 5 -2.15 5.61 20.80
C VAL A 5 -2.90 5.24 19.51
N VAL A 6 -3.12 6.21 18.62
CA VAL A 6 -3.82 5.95 17.34
C VAL A 6 -2.98 5.07 16.43
N LYS A 7 -1.67 5.33 16.34
CA LYS A 7 -0.72 4.52 15.58
C LYS A 7 -0.67 3.09 16.11
N ALA A 8 -0.64 2.91 17.44
CA ALA A 8 -0.68 1.58 18.06
C ALA A 8 -1.98 0.82 17.72
N ALA A 9 -3.12 1.51 17.68
CA ALA A 9 -4.38 0.92 17.23
C ALA A 9 -4.34 0.55 15.74
N ALA A 10 -3.80 1.42 14.89
CA ALA A 10 -3.65 1.17 13.45
C ALA A 10 -2.70 0.01 13.13
N SER A 11 -1.63 -0.18 13.92
CA SER A 11 -0.69 -1.30 13.79
C SER A 11 -1.14 -2.60 14.47
N ASN A 12 -2.27 -2.61 15.18
CA ASN A 12 -2.74 -3.81 15.85
C ASN A 12 -3.24 -4.83 14.81
N THR A 13 -2.55 -5.96 14.70
CA THR A 13 -2.81 -6.97 13.66
C THR A 13 -4.09 -7.78 13.91
N SER A 14 -4.48 -7.97 15.17
CA SER A 14 -5.60 -8.83 15.56
C SER A 14 -6.95 -8.11 15.67
N SER A 15 -6.93 -6.84 16.10
CA SER A 15 -8.13 -6.08 16.45
C SER A 15 -8.01 -4.60 16.08
N GLY A 16 -7.12 -4.25 15.14
CA GLY A 16 -6.86 -2.86 14.78
C GLY A 16 -8.09 -2.11 14.30
N LYS A 17 -8.97 -2.77 13.54
CA LYS A 17 -10.26 -2.19 13.10
C LYS A 17 -11.14 -1.80 14.28
N ASP A 18 -11.24 -2.65 15.30
CA ASP A 18 -12.12 -2.43 16.45
C ASP A 18 -11.58 -1.31 17.34
N PHE A 19 -10.27 -1.29 17.61
CA PHE A 19 -9.63 -0.20 18.34
C PHE A 19 -9.76 1.12 17.60
N MET A 20 -9.50 1.14 16.29
CA MET A 20 -9.69 2.33 15.47
C MET A 20 -11.15 2.79 15.49
N THR A 21 -12.11 1.88 15.33
CA THR A 21 -13.54 2.21 15.42
C THR A 21 -13.89 2.84 16.78
N LEU A 22 -13.40 2.26 17.87
CA LEU A 22 -13.61 2.77 19.22
C LEU A 22 -13.01 4.17 19.40
N LEU A 23 -11.76 4.39 19.00
CA LEU A 23 -11.10 5.69 19.11
C LEU A 23 -11.85 6.75 18.30
N LEU A 24 -12.23 6.43 17.06
CA LEU A 24 -12.90 7.35 16.16
C LEU A 24 -14.37 7.60 16.57
N SER A 25 -15.01 6.73 17.36
CA SER A 25 -16.39 6.95 17.84
C SER A 25 -16.54 8.13 18.81
N ARG A 26 -15.44 8.63 19.37
CA ARG A 26 -15.44 9.73 20.33
C ARG A 26 -15.56 11.08 19.60
N GLN A 27 -16.79 11.63 19.55
CA GLN A 27 -17.11 12.88 18.81
C GLN A 27 -16.33 14.11 19.28
N ASP A 28 -15.93 14.19 20.55
CA ASP A 28 -15.25 15.37 21.11
C ASP A 28 -13.71 15.26 21.10
N ALA A 29 -13.16 14.15 20.59
CA ALA A 29 -11.72 13.95 20.55
C ALA A 29 -11.17 14.37 19.19
N ASP A 30 -10.26 15.34 19.19
CA ASP A 30 -9.39 15.57 18.05
C ASP A 30 -8.44 14.36 17.93
N ILE A 31 -8.74 13.45 17.01
CA ILE A 31 -7.96 12.24 16.79
C ILE A 31 -6.90 12.54 15.72
N PRO A 32 -5.60 12.48 16.07
CA PRO A 32 -4.54 12.75 15.11
C PRO A 32 -4.42 11.61 14.08
N ILE A 33 -5.05 11.78 12.92
CA ILE A 33 -4.88 10.92 11.74
C ILE A 33 -3.77 11.51 10.87
N THR A 34 -2.53 11.20 11.24
CA THR A 34 -1.32 11.64 10.56
C THR A 34 -0.88 10.63 9.49
N GLU A 35 0.08 11.02 8.66
CA GLU A 35 0.75 10.11 7.71
C GLU A 35 1.29 8.86 8.41
N ALA A 36 1.93 9.00 9.57
CA ALA A 36 2.49 7.87 10.32
C ALA A 36 1.43 6.87 10.81
N VAL A 37 0.19 7.32 11.07
CA VAL A 37 -0.94 6.43 11.39
C VAL A 37 -1.41 5.69 10.13
N ILE A 38 -1.45 6.37 8.99
CA ILE A 38 -1.90 5.79 7.72
C ILE A 38 -0.86 4.79 7.21
N GLU A 39 0.43 5.11 7.28
CA GLU A 39 1.53 4.21 6.95
C GLU A 39 1.49 2.96 7.84
N ALA A 40 1.26 3.14 9.14
CA ALA A 40 1.10 2.03 10.09
C ALA A 40 -0.09 1.11 9.73
N ALA A 41 -1.21 1.66 9.27
CA ALA A 41 -2.33 0.88 8.78
C ALA A 41 -1.99 0.16 7.46
N ALA A 42 -1.28 0.82 6.55
CA ALA A 42 -0.87 0.23 5.27
C ALA A 42 0.14 -0.92 5.45
N ALA A 43 1.05 -0.80 6.43
CA ALA A 43 2.03 -1.84 6.77
C ALA A 43 1.47 -2.99 7.63
N ASN A 44 0.22 -2.90 8.09
CA ASN A 44 -0.37 -3.90 8.97
C ASN A 44 -0.86 -5.12 8.18
N ASP A 45 -0.15 -6.24 8.28
CA ASP A 45 -0.47 -7.48 7.58
C ASP A 45 -1.83 -8.10 7.99
N GLY A 46 -2.24 -7.94 9.25
CA GLY A 46 -3.43 -8.58 9.80
C GLY A 46 -4.72 -7.79 9.57
N SER A 47 -4.81 -6.61 10.15
CA SER A 47 -6.02 -5.76 10.12
C SER A 47 -5.90 -4.57 9.16
N GLY A 48 -4.77 -4.41 8.45
CA GLY A 48 -4.45 -3.20 7.70
C GLY A 48 -5.47 -2.84 6.62
N LYS A 49 -5.97 -3.83 5.86
CA LYS A 49 -7.03 -3.62 4.87
C LYS A 49 -8.28 -2.96 5.49
N ASP A 50 -8.75 -3.51 6.60
CA ASP A 50 -9.95 -3.03 7.27
C ASP A 50 -9.75 -1.66 7.90
N VAL A 51 -8.58 -1.41 8.49
CA VAL A 51 -8.23 -0.10 9.04
C VAL A 51 -8.13 0.94 7.93
N MET A 52 -7.44 0.64 6.83
CA MET A 52 -7.34 1.53 5.66
C MET A 52 -8.70 1.85 5.06
N LYS A 53 -9.58 0.85 4.93
CA LYS A 53 -10.96 1.05 4.48
C LYS A 53 -11.72 1.99 5.42
N LEU A 54 -11.66 1.75 6.73
CA LEU A 54 -12.32 2.59 7.74
C LEU A 54 -11.84 4.05 7.68
N LEU A 55 -10.53 4.26 7.59
CA LEU A 55 -9.94 5.60 7.48
C LEU A 55 -10.42 6.30 6.21
N LEU A 56 -10.34 5.62 5.06
CA LEU A 56 -10.77 6.17 3.77
C LEU A 56 -12.28 6.42 3.71
N ASP A 57 -13.12 5.61 4.36
CA ASP A 57 -14.57 5.83 4.44
C ASP A 57 -14.91 7.12 5.19
N ARG A 58 -14.11 7.48 6.21
CA ARG A 58 -14.42 8.58 7.11
C ARG A 58 -13.72 9.90 6.76
N TRP A 59 -12.53 9.86 6.19
CA TRP A 59 -11.77 11.06 5.81
C TRP A 59 -11.59 11.23 4.30
N GLY A 60 -11.80 10.18 3.51
CA GLY A 60 -11.77 10.24 2.04
C GLY A 60 -10.51 10.93 1.51
N ALA A 61 -10.71 12.04 0.78
CA ALA A 61 -9.64 12.82 0.16
C ALA A 61 -8.71 13.53 1.17
N LYS A 62 -9.11 13.67 2.44
CA LYS A 62 -8.30 14.35 3.48
C LYS A 62 -7.11 13.51 3.94
N ILE A 63 -7.09 12.21 3.65
CA ILE A 63 -5.98 11.32 4.00
C ILE A 63 -4.83 11.56 3.01
N PRO A 64 -3.64 11.99 3.43
CA PRO A 64 -2.51 12.06 2.51
C PRO A 64 -2.11 10.65 2.07
N ILE A 65 -2.21 10.35 0.77
CA ILE A 65 -1.62 9.13 0.19
C ILE A 65 -0.27 9.52 -0.38
N THR A 66 0.74 9.38 0.46
CA THR A 66 2.13 9.69 0.11
C THR A 66 2.83 8.48 -0.47
N GLU A 67 4.04 8.70 -0.98
CA GLU A 67 4.94 7.63 -1.38
C GLU A 67 5.19 6.63 -0.25
N ALA A 68 5.37 7.10 0.99
CA ALA A 68 5.61 6.25 2.15
C ALA A 68 4.44 5.29 2.42
N VAL A 69 3.20 5.79 2.36
CA VAL A 69 1.99 4.99 2.52
C VAL A 69 1.87 3.95 1.42
N LEU A 70 2.10 4.34 0.16
CA LEU A 70 1.99 3.42 -0.97
C LEU A 70 3.09 2.37 -0.96
N LYS A 71 4.32 2.74 -0.58
CA LYS A 71 5.45 1.83 -0.39
C LYS A 71 5.16 0.81 0.71
N ALA A 72 4.63 1.26 1.85
CA ALA A 72 4.23 0.38 2.95
C ALA A 72 3.17 -0.64 2.50
N ALA A 73 2.17 -0.19 1.73
CA ALA A 73 1.16 -1.07 1.16
C ALA A 73 1.77 -2.07 0.15
N ALA A 74 2.70 -1.63 -0.69
CA ALA A 74 3.37 -2.49 -1.67
C ALA A 74 4.27 -3.56 -1.03
N SER A 75 4.89 -3.24 0.11
CA SER A 75 5.69 -4.18 0.92
C SER A 75 4.85 -5.06 1.85
N ASN A 76 3.54 -4.87 1.97
CA ASN A 76 2.70 -5.66 2.86
C ASN A 76 2.48 -7.08 2.30
N HIS A 77 2.82 -8.10 3.10
CA HIS A 77 2.88 -9.49 2.64
C HIS A 77 1.51 -10.16 2.59
N SER A 78 0.52 -9.63 3.31
CA SER A 78 -0.79 -10.27 3.44
C SER A 78 -1.88 -9.47 2.72
N SER A 79 -2.07 -8.22 3.13
CA SER A 79 -3.13 -7.33 2.67
C SER A 79 -2.69 -6.33 1.59
N GLY A 80 -1.43 -6.37 1.14
CA GLY A 80 -0.84 -5.36 0.25
C GLY A 80 -1.63 -5.12 -1.03
N THR A 81 -1.99 -6.19 -1.75
CA THR A 81 -2.78 -6.10 -3.00
C THR A 81 -4.14 -5.44 -2.77
N ASP A 82 -4.83 -5.80 -1.69
CA ASP A 82 -6.13 -5.22 -1.34
C ASP A 82 -6.00 -3.73 -0.99
N ILE A 83 -5.00 -3.36 -0.19
CA ILE A 83 -4.76 -1.97 0.20
C ILE A 83 -4.43 -1.13 -1.02
N VAL A 84 -3.47 -1.56 -1.86
CA VAL A 84 -3.09 -0.85 -3.08
C VAL A 84 -4.29 -0.68 -4.01
N THR A 85 -5.13 -1.70 -4.16
CA THR A 85 -6.36 -1.63 -4.96
C THR A 85 -7.33 -0.58 -4.42
N ILE A 86 -7.61 -0.58 -3.12
CA ILE A 86 -8.50 0.40 -2.47
C ILE A 86 -7.95 1.83 -2.63
N LEU A 87 -6.63 2.02 -2.53
CA LEU A 87 -5.99 3.30 -2.75
C LEU A 87 -6.25 3.81 -4.17
N PHE A 88 -6.04 2.99 -5.20
CA PHE A 88 -6.33 3.39 -6.59
C PHE A 88 -7.81 3.66 -6.84
N ASP A 89 -8.71 2.85 -6.28
CA ASP A 89 -10.15 3.02 -6.49
C ASP A 89 -10.68 4.33 -5.88
N ARG A 90 -10.10 4.76 -4.76
CA ARG A 90 -10.58 5.96 -4.05
C ARG A 90 -9.79 7.22 -4.37
N ARG A 91 -8.52 7.08 -4.74
CA ARG A 91 -7.55 8.19 -4.87
C ARG A 91 -6.74 8.14 -6.16
N GLY A 92 -7.17 7.37 -7.16
CA GLY A 92 -6.37 7.05 -8.34
C GLY A 92 -5.68 8.24 -9.02
N THR A 93 -6.33 9.40 -9.16
CA THR A 93 -5.72 10.60 -9.77
C THR A 93 -4.58 11.20 -8.97
N ASP A 94 -4.57 10.98 -7.65
CA ASP A 94 -3.62 11.59 -6.72
C ASP A 94 -2.39 10.71 -6.50
N ILE A 95 -2.44 9.46 -6.95
CA ILE A 95 -1.39 8.48 -6.72
C ILE A 95 -0.31 8.62 -7.80
N GLN A 96 0.87 9.00 -7.34
CA GLN A 96 2.12 8.94 -8.10
C GLN A 96 2.83 7.62 -7.77
N ILE A 97 3.13 6.82 -8.78
CA ILE A 97 3.95 5.61 -8.61
C ILE A 97 5.40 6.03 -8.81
N THR A 98 6.19 5.88 -7.76
CA THR A 98 7.63 6.12 -7.81
C THR A 98 8.38 4.81 -8.07
N GLU A 99 9.66 4.93 -8.41
CA GLU A 99 10.57 3.79 -8.51
C GLU A 99 10.60 3.01 -7.19
N THR A 100 10.64 3.69 -6.04
CA THR A 100 10.75 3.01 -4.74
C THR A 100 9.50 2.19 -4.38
N VAL A 101 8.31 2.61 -4.82
CA VAL A 101 7.07 1.83 -4.69
C VAL A 101 7.12 0.57 -5.56
N THR A 102 7.65 0.72 -6.78
CA THR A 102 7.80 -0.38 -7.73
C THR A 102 8.84 -1.40 -7.26
N GLU A 103 9.96 -0.92 -6.71
CA GLU A 103 10.97 -1.76 -6.05
C GLU A 103 10.41 -2.47 -4.83
N ALA A 104 9.60 -1.80 -4.01
CA ALA A 104 8.94 -2.41 -2.86
C ALA A 104 8.02 -3.58 -3.26
N ALA A 105 7.23 -3.40 -4.32
CA ALA A 105 6.44 -4.48 -4.91
C ALA A 105 7.34 -5.59 -5.46
N ALA A 106 8.45 -5.25 -6.12
CA ALA A 106 9.37 -6.23 -6.67
C ALA A 106 10.14 -7.03 -5.59
N ALA A 107 10.39 -6.44 -4.42
CA ALA A 107 11.05 -7.08 -3.30
C ALA A 107 10.11 -7.95 -2.43
N ASN A 108 8.80 -7.77 -2.55
CA ASN A 108 7.80 -8.51 -1.77
C ASN A 108 7.64 -9.93 -2.34
N ASP A 109 8.17 -10.92 -1.65
CA ASP A 109 8.22 -12.33 -2.07
C ASP A 109 6.88 -13.07 -1.90
N VAL A 110 5.97 -12.54 -1.08
CA VAL A 110 4.66 -13.15 -0.81
C VAL A 110 3.59 -12.59 -1.76
N ASN A 111 3.37 -11.28 -1.75
CA ASN A 111 2.26 -10.62 -2.47
C ASN A 111 2.74 -9.70 -3.61
N GLY A 112 4.06 -9.55 -3.79
CA GLY A 112 4.64 -8.58 -4.73
C GLY A 112 4.20 -8.77 -6.18
N THR A 113 3.93 -10.01 -6.60
CA THR A 113 3.43 -10.30 -7.96
C THR A 113 2.06 -9.67 -8.19
N GLU A 114 1.12 -9.83 -7.26
CA GLU A 114 -0.23 -9.30 -7.42
C GLU A 114 -0.25 -7.78 -7.23
N VAL A 115 0.56 -7.25 -6.33
CA VAL A 115 0.79 -5.80 -6.21
C VAL A 115 1.32 -5.24 -7.53
N MET A 116 2.36 -5.83 -8.11
CA MET A 116 2.95 -5.37 -9.37
C MET A 116 1.94 -5.40 -10.51
N LYS A 117 1.10 -6.45 -10.60
CA LYS A 117 0.01 -6.50 -11.59
C LYS A 117 -0.97 -5.33 -11.42
N VAL A 118 -1.33 -4.96 -10.19
CA VAL A 118 -2.21 -3.81 -9.95
C VAL A 118 -1.56 -2.50 -10.40
N LEU A 119 -0.28 -2.28 -10.08
CA LEU A 119 0.46 -1.09 -10.49
C LEU A 119 0.50 -0.96 -12.02
N LEU A 120 0.90 -2.01 -12.73
CA LEU A 120 0.98 -2.04 -14.20
C LEU A 120 -0.39 -1.85 -14.85
N ARG A 121 -1.44 -2.50 -14.35
CA ARG A 121 -2.80 -2.36 -14.93
C ARG A 121 -3.39 -0.97 -14.72
N ARG A 122 -3.20 -0.37 -13.55
CA ARG A 122 -3.82 0.93 -13.22
C ARG A 122 -3.05 2.10 -13.83
N ARG A 123 -1.74 1.96 -14.01
CA ARG A 123 -0.84 3.08 -14.33
C ARG A 123 0.35 2.67 -15.20
N GLY A 124 0.28 1.61 -16.01
CA GLY A 124 1.40 1.05 -16.79
C GLY A 124 2.34 2.08 -17.42
N ALA A 125 1.82 3.06 -18.16
CA ALA A 125 2.62 4.13 -18.78
C ALA A 125 3.38 5.05 -17.80
N HIS A 126 3.03 5.03 -16.51
CA HIS A 126 3.65 5.79 -15.43
C HIS A 126 4.50 4.90 -14.51
N VAL A 127 4.51 3.58 -14.70
CA VAL A 127 5.36 2.66 -13.94
C VAL A 127 6.69 2.55 -14.68
N SER A 128 7.76 3.07 -14.07
CA SER A 128 9.10 2.97 -14.65
C SER A 128 9.74 1.63 -14.25
N ILE A 129 9.86 0.69 -15.20
CA ILE A 129 10.60 -0.57 -15.01
C ILE A 129 12.08 -0.34 -15.30
N THR A 130 12.79 0.16 -14.28
CA THR A 130 14.22 0.48 -14.34
C THR A 130 15.11 -0.74 -14.09
N GLU A 131 16.41 -0.57 -14.30
CA GLU A 131 17.40 -1.61 -13.97
C GLU A 131 17.38 -1.96 -12.47
N ALA A 132 17.12 -0.99 -11.58
CA ALA A 132 17.02 -1.22 -10.14
C ALA A 132 15.85 -2.16 -9.82
N VAL A 133 14.66 -1.90 -10.38
CA VAL A 133 13.47 -2.76 -10.22
C VAL A 133 13.75 -4.18 -10.70
N VAL A 134 14.38 -4.34 -11.87
CA VAL A 134 14.71 -5.66 -12.43
C VAL A 134 15.74 -6.40 -11.56
N LYS A 135 16.79 -5.70 -11.09
CA LYS A 135 17.76 -6.29 -10.15
C LYS A 135 17.11 -6.72 -8.84
N THR A 136 16.18 -5.93 -8.32
CA THR A 136 15.43 -6.25 -7.10
C THR A 136 14.56 -7.49 -7.32
N ALA A 137 13.81 -7.56 -8.41
CA ALA A 137 13.03 -8.75 -8.78
C ALA A 137 13.92 -10.00 -8.96
N ALA A 138 15.10 -9.87 -9.56
CA ALA A 138 16.03 -10.98 -9.76
C ALA A 138 16.66 -11.52 -8.45
N ARG A 139 16.70 -10.70 -7.39
CA ARG A 139 17.15 -11.11 -6.04
C ARG A 139 16.01 -11.70 -5.20
N ASN A 140 14.76 -11.49 -5.62
CA ASN A 140 13.60 -12.03 -4.93
C ASN A 140 13.55 -13.56 -5.08
N THR A 141 13.25 -14.27 -3.99
CA THR A 141 13.09 -15.73 -3.98
C THR A 141 11.89 -16.18 -4.83
N ASN A 142 10.88 -15.32 -4.96
CA ASN A 142 9.73 -15.51 -5.82
C ASN A 142 10.00 -14.92 -7.21
N LYS A 143 10.29 -15.80 -8.16
CA LYS A 143 10.57 -15.45 -9.56
C LYS A 143 9.39 -14.83 -10.33
N ASN A 144 8.17 -14.87 -9.80
CA ASN A 144 6.98 -14.49 -10.55
C ASN A 144 6.95 -12.99 -10.92
N VAL A 145 7.52 -12.11 -10.08
CA VAL A 145 7.70 -10.71 -10.46
C VAL A 145 8.63 -10.61 -11.67
N MET A 146 9.76 -11.31 -11.65
CA MET A 146 10.69 -11.31 -12.78
C MET A 146 10.02 -11.82 -14.06
N THR A 147 9.26 -12.91 -13.98
CA THR A 147 8.47 -13.42 -15.12
C THR A 147 7.51 -12.34 -15.65
N LEU A 148 6.74 -11.70 -14.77
CA LEU A 148 5.80 -10.64 -15.16
C LEU A 148 6.50 -9.46 -15.86
N LEU A 149 7.69 -9.06 -15.39
CA LEU A 149 8.45 -7.97 -16.00
C LEU A 149 9.00 -8.34 -17.38
N LEU A 150 9.36 -9.60 -17.61
CA LEU A 150 9.81 -10.08 -18.91
C LEU A 150 8.64 -10.10 -19.91
N ASP A 151 7.50 -10.66 -19.51
CA ASP A 151 6.29 -10.71 -20.33
C ASP A 151 5.83 -9.30 -20.73
N TRP A 152 5.86 -8.34 -19.78
CA TRP A 152 5.46 -6.96 -20.04
C TRP A 152 6.37 -6.25 -21.05
N ARG A 153 7.69 -6.50 -21.02
CA ARG A 153 8.62 -5.88 -21.98
C ARG A 153 8.45 -6.39 -23.41
N GLU A 154 7.97 -7.62 -23.58
CA GLU A 154 7.66 -8.15 -24.92
C GLU A 154 6.44 -7.43 -25.54
N GLU A 155 5.47 -7.00 -24.73
CA GLU A 155 4.28 -6.27 -25.19
C GLU A 155 4.57 -4.81 -25.59
N GLU A 156 5.58 -4.15 -25.01
CA GLU A 156 5.94 -2.75 -25.33
C GLU A 156 6.77 -2.59 -26.61
N VAL A 157 7.32 -3.68 -27.16
CA VAL A 157 8.28 -3.66 -28.29
C VAL A 157 7.63 -4.03 -29.64
N ILE A 158 6.31 -4.27 -29.67
CA ILE A 158 5.54 -4.65 -30.88
C ILE A 158 4.71 -3.47 -31.42
#